data_AF-A0AA97EZ98-F1
#
_entry.id   AF-A0AA97EZ98-F1
#
_cell.length_a   1.000
_cell.length_b   1.000
_cell.length_c   1.000
_cell.angle_alpha   90.00
_cell.angle_beta   90.00
_cell.angle_gamma   90.00
#
_symmetry.space_group_name_H-M   'P 1'
#
loop_
_entity.id
_entity.type
_entity.pdbx_description
1 polymer ?
#
loop_
_entity_poly.entity_id
_entity_poly.type
_entity_poly.pdbx_seq_one_letter_code
_entity_poly.pdbx_strand_id
1 'polypeptide(L)'
;MNRDKFFGIDAKKQWVFVFLLENNDKKLSLFIEYTNEENLELAKQDLALYGIFWDTGSTVEAIINSFDINPSKKLGLKTWYEQV
;
A
#
# COMPACT_ATOMS: atom_id res chain seq x y z
N MET A 1 -2.57 8.54 -19.02
CA MET A 1 -2.08 7.18 -18.75
C MET A 1 -3.19 6.41 -18.08
N ASN A 2 -3.40 5.14 -18.43
CA ASN A 2 -4.40 4.34 -17.74
C ASN A 2 -3.80 3.89 -16.41
N ARG A 3 -4.40 4.28 -15.29
CA ARG A 3 -3.92 3.93 -13.94
C ARG A 3 -4.99 3.12 -13.23
N ASP A 4 -4.55 2.05 -12.60
CA ASP A 4 -5.42 1.14 -11.86
C ASP A 4 -4.75 0.69 -10.56
N LYS A 5 -5.54 0.08 -9.67
CA LYS A 5 -5.08 -0.45 -8.39
C LYS A 5 -5.80 -1.74 -8.02
N PHE A 6 -5.06 -2.66 -7.42
CA PHE A 6 -5.61 -3.88 -6.84
C PHE A 6 -5.34 -3.90 -5.34
N PHE A 7 -6.40 -3.86 -4.55
CA PHE A 7 -6.33 -3.96 -3.09
C PHE A 7 -6.68 -5.38 -2.63
N GLY A 8 -5.94 -5.92 -1.67
CA GLY A 8 -6.17 -7.26 -1.17
C GLY A 8 -5.64 -7.51 0.23
N ILE A 9 -6.05 -8.67 0.76
CA ILE A 9 -5.66 -9.15 2.09
C ILE A 9 -5.25 -10.61 1.95
N ASP A 10 -4.05 -10.95 2.41
CA ASP A 10 -3.62 -12.33 2.59
C ASP A 10 -3.73 -12.68 4.08
N ALA A 11 -4.85 -13.31 4.46
CA ALA A 11 -5.12 -13.66 5.85
C ALA A 11 -4.15 -14.71 6.42
N LYS A 12 -3.56 -15.55 5.56
CA LYS A 12 -2.62 -16.59 5.98
C LYS A 12 -1.27 -15.98 6.36
N LYS A 13 -0.84 -14.96 5.63
CA LYS A 13 0.39 -14.21 5.93
C LYS A 13 0.15 -13.01 6.85
N GLN A 14 -1.11 -12.68 7.10
CA GLN A 14 -1.54 -11.49 7.82
C GLN A 14 -1.07 -10.20 7.16
N TRP A 15 -1.23 -10.10 5.84
CA TRP A 15 -0.82 -8.93 5.06
C TRP A 15 -2.02 -8.21 4.48
N VAL A 16 -2.01 -6.89 4.54
CA VAL A 16 -2.81 -6.03 3.65
C VAL A 16 -1.87 -5.51 2.57
N PHE A 17 -2.35 -5.44 1.33
CA PHE A 17 -1.53 -4.97 0.22
C PHE A 17 -2.33 -4.17 -0.80
N VAL A 18 -1.63 -3.27 -1.49
CA VAL A 18 -2.14 -2.60 -2.69
C VAL A 18 -1.10 -2.67 -3.80
N PHE A 19 -1.53 -3.07 -4.99
CA PHE A 19 -0.73 -3.01 -6.21
C PHE A 19 -1.17 -1.80 -7.02
N LEU A 20 -0.21 -1.01 -7.47
CA LEU A 20 -0.43 0.16 -8.30
C LEU A 20 0.02 -0.16 -9.72
N LEU A 21 -0.88 0.00 -10.67
CA LEU A 21 -0.68 -0.41 -12.06
C LEU A 21 -0.80 0.79 -13.00
N GLU A 22 0.05 0.82 -14.01
CA GLU A 22 -0.02 1.76 -15.13
C GLU A 22 -0.03 0.99 -16.45
N ASN A 23 -1.07 1.20 -17.25
CA ASN A 23 -1.29 0.48 -18.50
C ASN A 23 -1.27 -1.06 -18.31
N ASN A 24 -1.87 -1.54 -17.22
CA ASN A 24 -1.87 -2.94 -16.77
C ASN A 24 -0.52 -3.50 -16.29
N ASP A 25 0.56 -2.70 -16.32
CA ASP A 25 1.83 -3.09 -15.74
C ASP A 25 1.87 -2.69 -14.27
N LYS A 26 2.17 -3.64 -13.38
CA LYS A 26 2.44 -3.34 -11.97
C LYS A 26 3.68 -2.45 -11.88
N LYS A 27 3.57 -1.31 -11.20
CA LYS A 27 4.68 -0.38 -10.98
C LYS A 27 5.19 -0.41 -9.54
N LEU A 28 4.28 -0.60 -8.59
CA LEU A 28 4.60 -0.61 -7.17
C LEU A 28 3.64 -1.54 -6.42
N SER A 29 4.17 -2.28 -5.47
CA SER A 29 3.40 -3.06 -4.49
C SER A 29 3.71 -2.52 -3.11
N LEU A 30 2.70 -2.23 -2.30
CA LEU A 30 2.84 -1.80 -0.92
C LEU A 30 2.22 -2.85 0.00
N PHE A 31 2.88 -3.13 1.12
CA PHE A 31 2.46 -4.17 2.05
C PHE A 31 2.55 -3.70 3.51
N ILE A 32 1.56 -4.10 4.31
CA ILE A 32 1.54 -3.88 5.75
C ILE A 32 1.15 -5.19 6.43
N GLU A 33 1.98 -5.64 7.38
CA GLU A 33 1.68 -6.80 8.23
C GLU A 33 0.81 -6.36 9.41
N TYR A 34 -0.27 -7.10 9.66
CA TYR A 34 -1.16 -6.87 10.80
C TYR A 34 -1.07 -8.04 11.80
N THR A 35 -1.30 -7.75 13.07
CA THR A 35 -1.18 -8.75 14.16
C THR A 35 -2.50 -8.98 14.90
N ASN A 36 -3.48 -8.10 14.72
CA ASN A 36 -4.80 -8.15 15.32
C ASN A 36 -5.82 -7.40 14.45
N GLU A 37 -7.09 -7.41 14.83
CA GLU A 37 -8.16 -6.75 14.06
C GLU A 37 -8.05 -5.22 14.04
N GLU A 38 -7.59 -4.60 15.13
CA GLU A 38 -7.40 -3.15 15.21
C GLU A 38 -6.37 -2.66 14.19
N ASN A 39 -5.19 -3.30 14.16
CA ASN A 39 -4.12 -2.97 13.22
C ASN A 39 -4.47 -3.39 11.79
N LEU A 40 -5.34 -4.39 11.58
CA LEU A 40 -5.87 -4.73 10.26
C LEU A 40 -6.68 -3.58 9.67
N GLU A 41 -7.61 -3.00 10.43
CA GLU A 41 -8.41 -1.87 9.95
C GLU A 41 -7.55 -0.63 9.66
N LEU A 42 -6.56 -0.36 10.53
CA LEU A 42 -5.58 0.70 10.29
C LEU A 42 -4.78 0.46 9.01
N ALA A 43 -4.26 -0.75 8.80
CA ALA A 43 -3.50 -1.12 7.60
C ALA A 43 -4.33 -0.98 6.32
N LYS A 44 -5.63 -1.33 6.35
CA LYS A 44 -6.55 -1.14 5.22
C LYS A 44 -6.72 0.34 4.88
N GLN A 45 -6.98 1.17 5.88
CA GLN A 45 -7.19 2.60 5.69
C GLN A 45 -5.92 3.28 5.16
N ASP A 46 -4.76 2.92 5.72
CA ASP A 46 -3.45 3.44 5.30
C ASP A 46 -3.18 3.09 3.83
N LEU A 47 -3.35 1.81 3.44
CA LEU A 47 -3.14 1.39 2.06
C LEU A 47 -4.17 1.95 1.06
N ALA A 48 -5.41 2.20 1.49
CA ALA A 48 -6.41 2.85 0.65
C ALA A 48 -6.01 4.28 0.24
N LEU A 49 -5.31 5.02 1.12
CA LEU A 49 -4.82 6.37 0.82
C LEU A 49 -3.83 6.37 -0.35
N TYR A 50 -2.93 5.40 -0.43
CA TYR A 50 -1.98 5.31 -1.55
C TYR A 50 -2.66 4.95 -2.87
N GLY A 51 -3.76 4.21 -2.82
CA GLY A 51 -4.64 4.02 -3.97
C GLY A 51 -5.19 5.34 -4.49
N ILE A 52 -5.62 6.24 -3.59
CA ILE A 52 -6.09 7.58 -3.96
C ILE A 52 -4.94 8.42 -4.53
N PHE A 53 -3.76 8.42 -3.90
CA PHE A 53 -2.60 9.16 -4.41
C PHE A 53 -2.17 8.69 -5.81
N TRP A 54 -2.31 7.39 -6.09
CA TRP A 54 -2.02 6.85 -7.40
C TRP A 54 -2.97 7.40 -8.48
N ASP A 55 -4.27 7.42 -8.17
CA ASP A 55 -5.31 7.95 -9.05
C ASP A 55 -5.11 9.44 -9.38
N THR A 56 -4.54 10.23 -8.46
CA THR A 56 -4.32 11.68 -8.64
C THR A 56 -3.10 12.03 -9.50
N GLY A 57 -2.35 11.05 -10.01
CA GLY A 57 -1.17 11.34 -10.83
C GLY A 57 0.16 11.27 -10.08
N SER A 58 0.19 10.93 -8.79
CA SER A 58 1.43 10.86 -8.00
C SER A 58 2.45 9.91 -8.63
N THR A 59 3.74 10.24 -8.51
CA THR A 59 4.84 9.39 -8.95
C THR A 59 5.08 8.26 -7.97
N VAL A 60 5.70 7.17 -8.43
CA VAL A 60 6.13 6.06 -7.57
C VAL A 60 7.03 6.55 -6.44
N GLU A 61 7.97 7.45 -6.73
CA GLU A 61 8.87 8.05 -5.74
C GLU A 61 8.13 8.85 -4.67
N ALA A 62 7.14 9.66 -5.05
CA ALA A 62 6.33 10.43 -4.09
C ALA A 62 5.51 9.51 -3.17
N ILE A 63 5.00 8.41 -3.72
CA ILE A 63 4.26 7.39 -2.97
C ILE A 63 5.19 6.68 -1.97
N ILE A 64 6.38 6.25 -2.40
CA ILE A 64 7.37 5.60 -1.52
C ILE A 64 7.80 6.55 -0.40
N ASN A 65 8.14 7.79 -0.71
CA ASN A 65 8.55 8.78 0.29
C ASN A 65 7.46 9.01 1.36
N SER A 66 6.19 8.98 0.97
CA SER A 66 5.06 9.10 1.89
C SER A 66 4.85 7.81 2.70
N PHE A 67 4.99 6.64 2.04
CA PHE A 67 4.86 5.33 2.66
C PHE A 67 5.92 5.08 3.73
N ASP A 68 7.14 5.58 3.53
CA ASP A 68 8.25 5.41 4.46
C ASP A 68 8.07 6.14 5.80
N ILE A 69 7.07 7.01 5.91
CA ILE A 69 6.70 7.74 7.14
C ILE A 69 5.24 7.52 7.54
N ASN A 70 4.60 6.46 7.04
CA ASN A 70 3.18 6.22 7.21
C ASN A 70 2.78 5.92 8.67
N PRO A 71 1.50 6.15 9.03
CA PRO A 71 0.99 5.87 10.37
C PRO A 71 1.27 4.44 10.84
N SER A 72 1.13 3.43 9.96
CA SER A 72 1.38 2.04 10.32
C SER A 72 2.81 1.78 10.78
N LYS A 73 3.81 2.34 10.07
CA LYS A 73 5.22 2.23 10.47
C LYS A 73 5.51 3.00 11.77
N LYS A 74 4.84 4.14 12.00
CA LYS A 74 4.93 4.88 13.28
C LYS A 74 4.33 4.10 14.46
N LEU A 75 3.35 3.25 14.21
CA LEU A 75 2.77 2.32 15.19
C LEU A 75 3.60 1.04 15.38
N GLY A 76 4.74 0.90 14.69
CA GLY A 76 5.61 -0.25 14.79
C GLY A 76 5.18 -1.45 13.95
N LEU A 77 4.22 -1.29 13.04
CA LEU A 77 3.86 -2.34 12.08
C LEU A 77 4.96 -2.51 11.03
N LYS A 78 5.18 -3.75 10.62
CA LYS A 78 6.12 -4.05 9.55
C LYS A 78 5.51 -3.62 8.21
N THR A 79 6.22 -2.75 7.52
CA THR A 79 5.85 -2.26 6.18
C THR A 79 6.99 -2.49 5.20
N TRP A 80 6.67 -2.79 3.95
CA TRP A 80 7.65 -2.88 2.86
C TRP A 80 6.98 -2.64 1.52
N TYR A 81 7.81 -2.44 0.49
CA TYR A 81 7.35 -2.23 -0.88
C TYR A 81 8.22 -2.99 -1.87
N GLU A 82 7.66 -3.25 -3.05
CA GLU A 82 8.34 -3.87 -4.19
C GLU A 82 8.08 -3.03 -5.44
N GLN A 83 9.17 -2.55 -6.05
CA GLN A 83 9.14 -1.88 -7.36
C GLN A 83 9.42 -2.91 -8.46
N VAL A 84 8.72 -2.80 -9.59
CA VAL A 84 8.86 -3.66 -10.77
C VAL A 84 9.43 -2.87 -11.93
#